data_AF-A0A7Y0FUC0-F1
#
_entry.id   AF-A0A7Y0FUC0-F1
#
_cell.length_a   1.000
_cell.length_b   1.000
_cell.length_c   1.000
_cell.angle_alpha   90.00
_cell.angle_beta   90.00
_cell.angle_gamma   90.00
#
_symmetry.space_group_name_H-M   'P 1'
#
loop_
_entity.id
_entity.type
_entity.pdbx_description
1 polymer ?
#
loop_
_entity_poly.entity_id
_entity_poly.type
_entity_poly.pdbx_seq_one_letter_code
_entity_poly.pdbx_strand_id
1 'polypeptide(L)'
;MKLRNLKGYTIPARDFAEKFRIRFENDRTNWENVNVQYGPLTLMEGWVELKPDHIQDDLHKLAHRFLTVSPMIDEVLNNYRLKPS
;
A
#
# COMPACT_ATOMS: atom_id res chain seq x y z
N MET A 1 0.56 -8.70 -12.21
CA MET A 1 0.99 -7.48 -12.96
C MET A 1 2.26 -6.93 -12.31
N LYS A 2 3.25 -6.43 -13.07
CA LYS A 2 4.46 -5.80 -12.49
C LYS A 2 4.37 -4.28 -12.69
N LEU A 3 4.68 -3.47 -11.68
CA LEU A 3 4.62 -2.00 -11.73
C LEU A 3 5.32 -1.41 -12.96
N ARG A 4 6.51 -1.95 -13.29
CA ARG A 4 7.29 -1.53 -14.47
C ARG A 4 6.60 -1.75 -15.83
N ASN A 5 5.52 -2.53 -15.90
CA ASN A 5 4.76 -2.80 -17.12
C ASN A 5 3.53 -1.89 -17.25
N LEU A 6 3.30 -0.97 -16.30
CA LEU A 6 2.14 -0.09 -16.32
C LEU A 6 2.30 0.97 -17.43
N LYS A 7 1.47 0.89 -18.47
CA LYS A 7 1.51 1.83 -19.59
C LYS A 7 1.23 3.25 -19.10
N GLY A 8 2.00 4.22 -19.60
CA GLY A 8 1.88 5.63 -19.20
C GLY A 8 2.68 6.01 -17.96
N TYR A 9 3.51 5.10 -17.42
CA TYR A 9 4.33 5.35 -16.22
C TYR A 9 5.77 4.86 -16.41
N THR A 10 6.72 5.57 -15.79
CA THR A 10 8.11 5.11 -15.64
C THR A 10 8.43 4.99 -14.15
N ILE A 11 8.29 3.78 -13.61
CA ILE A 11 8.32 3.55 -12.15
C ILE A 11 9.61 2.80 -11.75
N PRO A 12 10.57 3.47 -11.06
CA PRO A 12 11.66 2.78 -10.37
C PRO A 12 11.09 2.08 -9.13
N ALA A 13 11.04 0.74 -9.14
CA ALA A 13 10.30 -0.02 -8.13
C ALA A 13 10.78 0.21 -6.69
N ARG A 14 12.07 0.45 -6.47
CA ARG A 14 12.63 0.76 -5.13
C ARG A 14 12.21 2.15 -4.65
N ASP A 15 12.29 3.16 -5.52
CA ASP A 15 11.88 4.54 -5.21
C ASP A 15 10.37 4.59 -4.91
N PHE A 16 9.57 3.84 -5.68
CA PHE A 16 8.14 3.69 -5.41
C PHE A 16 7.87 3.12 -4.01
N ALA A 17 8.55 2.02 -3.65
CA ALA A 17 8.39 1.41 -2.34
C ALA A 17 8.86 2.32 -1.19
N GLU A 18 9.91 3.11 -1.39
CA GLU A 18 10.37 4.09 -0.41
C GLU A 18 9.37 5.23 -0.21
N LYS A 19 8.87 5.84 -1.29
CA LYS A 19 7.87 6.92 -1.20
C LYS A 19 6.56 6.45 -0.59
N PHE A 20 6.11 5.24 -0.93
CA PHE A 20 4.96 4.63 -0.28
C PHE A 20 5.19 4.52 1.23
N ARG A 21 6.33 3.98 1.67
CA ARG A 21 6.62 3.78 3.10
C ARG A 21 6.69 5.09 3.88
N ILE A 22 7.28 6.13 3.32
CA ILE A 22 7.31 7.47 3.92
C ILE A 22 5.88 7.99 4.14
N ARG A 23 5.00 7.85 3.13
CA ARG A 23 3.61 8.29 3.24
C ARG A 23 2.77 7.40 4.16
N PHE A 24 3.05 6.10 4.19
CA PHE A 24 2.36 5.10 5.00
C PHE A 24 2.64 5.24 6.50
N GLU A 25 3.78 5.83 6.89
CA GLU A 25 4.10 6.00 8.32
C GLU A 25 3.01 6.77 9.09
N ASN A 26 2.30 7.71 8.44
CA ASN A 26 1.16 8.43 9.01
C ASN A 26 -0.05 7.53 9.31
N ASP A 27 -0.21 6.45 8.53
CA ASP A 27 -1.34 5.52 8.61
C ASP A 27 -0.96 4.22 9.34
N ARG A 28 0.33 4.03 9.65
CA ARG A 28 0.90 2.81 10.20
C ARG A 28 0.22 2.35 11.50
N THR A 29 -0.15 3.29 12.36
CA THR A 29 -0.81 3.00 13.64
C THR A 29 -2.20 2.40 13.50
N ASN A 30 -2.83 2.53 12.32
CA ASN A 30 -4.13 1.92 12.02
C ASN A 30 -4.02 0.43 11.61
N TRP A 31 -2.80 -0.07 11.41
CA TRP A 31 -2.51 -1.42 10.95
C TRP A 31 -1.80 -2.22 12.04
N GLU A 32 -2.47 -3.27 12.50
CA GLU A 32 -1.90 -4.17 13.51
C GLU A 32 -0.76 -4.99 12.91
N ASN A 33 0.29 -5.22 13.69
CA ASN A 33 1.42 -6.10 13.35
C ASN A 33 2.06 -5.79 11.98
N VAL A 34 1.98 -4.52 11.53
CA VAL A 34 2.53 -4.11 10.24
C VAL A 34 4.01 -3.76 10.35
N ASN A 35 4.77 -4.17 9.33
CA ASN A 35 6.15 -3.79 9.15
C ASN A 35 6.44 -3.57 7.65
N VAL A 36 7.36 -2.65 7.39
CA VAL A 36 7.71 -2.12 6.07
C VAL A 36 9.17 -2.41 5.68
N GLN A 37 9.89 -3.19 6.50
CA GLN A 37 11.31 -3.50 6.34
C GLN A 37 11.58 -4.82 5.60
N TYR A 38 10.56 -5.49 5.07
CA TYR A 38 10.66 -6.82 4.44
C TYR A 38 11.20 -6.81 2.99
N GLY A 39 12.36 -6.19 2.79
CA GLY A 39 13.06 -6.14 1.52
C GLY A 39 12.73 -4.89 0.67
N PRO A 40 13.50 -4.65 -0.41
CA PRO A 40 13.52 -3.36 -1.11
C PRO A 40 12.27 -3.04 -1.94
N LEU A 41 11.39 -4.03 -2.17
CA LEU A 41 10.20 -3.90 -3.01
C LEU A 41 8.88 -4.10 -2.24
N THR A 42 8.97 -4.45 -0.97
CA THR A 42 7.80 -4.66 -0.12
C THR A 42 7.28 -3.31 0.36
N LEU A 43 6.00 -3.04 0.11
CA LEU A 43 5.35 -1.79 0.53
C LEU A 43 5.03 -1.83 2.02
N MET A 44 4.33 -2.89 2.43
CA MET A 44 3.95 -3.21 3.81
C MET A 44 3.59 -4.69 3.88
N GLU A 45 3.82 -5.32 5.03
CA GLU A 45 3.36 -6.66 5.36
C GLU A 45 2.90 -6.67 6.80
N GLY A 46 1.84 -7.40 7.10
CA GLY A 46 1.30 -7.50 8.45
C GLY A 46 0.16 -8.52 8.49
N TRP A 47 -0.37 -8.73 9.68
CA TRP A 47 -1.46 -9.67 9.91
C TRP A 47 -2.41 -9.11 10.96
N VAL A 48 -3.67 -9.51 10.84
CA VAL A 48 -4.71 -9.23 11.82
C VAL A 48 -5.32 -10.55 12.25
N GLU A 49 -5.65 -10.66 13.52
CA GLU A 49 -6.43 -11.80 14.00
C GLU A 49 -7.88 -11.65 13.53
N LEU A 50 -8.45 -12.71 12.96
CA LEU A 50 -9.87 -12.76 12.58
C LEU A 50 -10.58 -13.67 13.57
N LYS A 51 -11.56 -13.13 14.29
CA LYS A 51 -12.31 -13.90 15.28
C LYS A 51 -13.45 -14.65 14.59
N PRO A 52 -13.61 -15.97 14.77
CA PRO A 52 -14.68 -16.73 14.12
C PRO A 52 -16.08 -16.16 14.35
N ASP A 53 -16.35 -15.71 15.58
CA ASP A 53 -17.66 -15.16 15.99
C ASP A 53 -17.95 -13.78 15.37
N HIS A 54 -16.93 -13.09 14.83
CA HIS A 54 -17.02 -11.73 14.29
C HIS A 54 -16.36 -11.59 12.91
N ILE A 55 -16.19 -12.70 12.18
CA ILE A 55 -15.38 -12.73 10.96
C ILE A 55 -15.87 -11.73 9.90
N GLN A 56 -17.19 -11.55 9.79
CA GLN A 56 -17.78 -10.58 8.86
C GLN A 56 -17.42 -9.14 9.24
N ASP A 57 -17.49 -8.79 10.52
CA ASP A 57 -17.15 -7.45 11.00
C ASP A 57 -15.64 -7.19 10.89
N ASP A 58 -14.81 -8.20 11.17
CA ASP A 58 -13.36 -8.09 11.04
C ASP A 58 -12.94 -7.92 9.57
N LEU A 59 -13.59 -8.62 8.64
CA LEU A 59 -13.41 -8.41 7.21
C LEU A 59 -13.87 -7.03 6.76
N HIS A 60 -15.01 -6.55 7.24
CA HIS A 60 -15.48 -5.19 6.95
C HIS A 60 -14.50 -4.13 7.46
N LYS A 61 -13.98 -4.27 8.69
CA LYS A 61 -12.95 -3.36 9.24
C LYS A 61 -11.67 -3.41 8.43
N LEU A 62 -11.23 -4.60 8.02
CA LEU A 62 -10.05 -4.77 7.17
C LEU A 62 -10.23 -4.08 5.82
N ALA A 63 -11.39 -4.26 5.16
CA ALA A 63 -11.71 -3.60 3.91
C ALA A 63 -11.73 -2.07 4.05
N HIS A 64 -12.35 -1.54 5.11
CA HIS A 64 -12.36 -0.10 5.39
C HIS A 64 -10.96 0.46 5.65
N ARG A 65 -10.09 -0.26 6.37
CA ARG A 65 -8.68 0.13 6.52
C ARG A 65 -7.95 0.14 5.18
N PHE A 66 -8.21 -0.83 4.31
CA PHE A 66 -7.61 -0.83 2.97
C PHE A 66 -8.01 0.38 2.12
N LEU A 67 -9.23 0.90 2.30
CA LEU A 67 -9.68 2.12 1.60
C LEU A 67 -8.85 3.36 1.94
N THR A 68 -8.10 3.39 3.05
CA THR A 68 -7.17 4.49 3.34
C THR A 68 -5.84 4.34 2.59
N VAL A 69 -5.46 3.12 2.26
CA VAL A 69 -4.20 2.80 1.54
C VAL A 69 -4.35 2.92 0.03
N SER A 70 -5.53 2.63 -0.53
CA SER A 70 -5.74 2.71 -1.98
C SER A 70 -5.42 4.11 -2.56
N PRO A 71 -5.94 5.22 -2.00
CA PRO A 71 -5.63 6.57 -2.51
C PRO A 71 -4.14 6.92 -2.39
N MET A 72 -3.45 6.38 -1.38
CA MET A 72 -2.02 6.57 -1.20
C MET A 72 -1.21 5.90 -2.31
N ILE A 73 -1.62 4.72 -2.76
CA ILE A 73 -1.00 4.04 -3.91
C ILE A 73 -1.14 4.93 -5.15
N ASP A 74 -2.33 5.48 -5.39
CA ASP A 74 -2.60 6.36 -6.54
C ASP A 74 -1.81 7.67 -6.47
N GLU A 75 -1.72 8.28 -5.29
CA GLU A 75 -0.90 9.48 -5.03
C GLU A 75 0.57 9.24 -5.38
N VAL A 76 1.14 8.12 -4.91
CA VAL A 76 2.54 7.78 -5.19
C VAL A 76 2.73 7.44 -6.68
N LEU A 77 1.79 6.72 -7.30
CA LEU A 77 1.83 6.40 -8.74
C LEU A 77 1.84 7.65 -9.61
N ASN A 78 1.09 8.69 -9.25
CA ASN A 78 1.00 9.93 -10.03
C ASN A 78 2.34 10.64 -10.18
N ASN A 79 3.28 10.46 -9.25
CA ASN A 79 4.64 10.99 -9.36
C ASN A 79 5.43 10.44 -10.55
N TYR A 80 5.00 9.31 -11.11
CA TYR A 80 5.68 8.61 -12.20
C TYR A 80 4.90 8.63 -13.52
N ARG A 81 3.76 9.33 -13.54
CA ARG A 81 2.92 9.44 -14.74
C ARG A 81 3.66 10.25 -15.80
N LEU A 82 3.79 9.68 -16.99
CA LEU A 82 4.32 10.40 -18.14
C LEU A 82 3.39 11.58 -18.45
N LYS A 83 3.95 12.78 -18.57
CA LYS A 83 3.16 13.94 -19.01
C LYS A 83 2.78 13.73 -20.48
N PRO A 84 1.53 14.01 -20.87
CA PRO A 84 1.18 14.07 -22.29
C PRO A 84 2.07 15.12 -22.96
N SER A 85 2.62 14.75 -24.11
CA SER A 85 3.43 15.62 -24.98
C SER A 85 2.56 16.65 -25.68
#